data_AF-A0A6L3X5A3-F1
#
_entry.id   AF-A0A6L3X5A3-F1
#
_cell.length_a   1.000
_cell.length_b   1.000
_cell.length_c   1.000
_cell.angle_alpha   90.00
_cell.angle_beta   90.00
_cell.angle_gamma   90.00
#
_symmetry.space_group_name_H-M   'P 1'
#
loop_
_entity.id
_entity.type
_entity.pdbx_description
1 polymer ?
#
loop_
_entity_poly.entity_id
_entity_poly.type
_entity_poly.pdbx_seq_one_letter_code
_entity_poly.pdbx_strand_id
1 'polypeptide(L)'
;VRRQVGDLERILARLALRTARPRDLARMRHAFQQLPELRAQLGEIDSAPVQKLRETMGEFTELRELLERAIIDAPPVLVRDGGVIAPGYNEELDEWRALADGATDYLDKLEIRERERLGLDTLKVGYNAVHGYYI
;
A
#
# COMPACT_ATOMS: atom_id res chain seq x y z
N VAL A 1 8.88 -2.59 -21.00
CA VAL A 1 8.48 -1.20 -20.67
C VAL A 1 7.00 -0.90 -20.97
N ARG A 2 6.53 -0.86 -22.24
CA ARG A 2 5.14 -0.44 -22.58
C ARG A 2 3.99 -1.22 -21.91
N ARG A 3 4.15 -2.53 -21.66
CA ARG A 3 3.14 -3.35 -20.96
C ARG A 3 3.00 -3.03 -19.47
N GLN A 4 4.04 -2.50 -18.83
CA GLN A 4 4.04 -2.22 -17.38
C GLN A 4 3.38 -0.88 -17.03
N VAL A 5 3.27 0.04 -17.99
CA VAL A 5 2.52 1.31 -17.82
C VAL A 5 1.02 1.05 -17.63
N GLY A 6 0.51 -0.08 -18.16
CA GLY A 6 -0.88 -0.48 -17.96
C GLY A 6 -1.90 0.53 -18.49
N ASP A 7 -3.12 0.44 -17.97
CA ASP A 7 -4.25 1.32 -18.33
C ASP A 7 -4.29 2.55 -17.40
N LEU A 8 -3.29 3.42 -17.55
CA LEU A 8 -3.14 4.64 -16.73
C LEU A 8 -4.31 5.61 -16.97
N GLU A 9 -4.85 5.66 -18.18
CA GLU A 9 -5.98 6.53 -18.54
C GLU A 9 -7.22 6.22 -17.69
N ARG A 10 -7.60 4.95 -17.57
CA ARG A 10 -8.74 4.57 -16.71
C ARG A 10 -8.44 4.77 -15.23
N ILE A 11 -7.20 4.63 -14.81
CA ILE A 11 -6.80 4.94 -13.43
C ILE A 11 -6.98 6.45 -13.15
N LEU A 12 -6.54 7.31 -14.06
CA LEU A 12 -6.69 8.76 -13.96
C LEU A 12 -8.17 9.18 -13.95
N ALA A 13 -9.01 8.53 -14.76
CA ALA A 13 -10.46 8.75 -14.72
C ALA A 13 -11.06 8.41 -13.34
N ARG A 14 -10.65 7.27 -12.74
CA ARG A 14 -11.07 6.92 -11.37
C ARG A 14 -10.53 7.88 -10.32
N LEU A 15 -9.30 8.36 -10.50
CA LEU A 15 -8.68 9.35 -9.61
C LEU A 15 -9.45 10.68 -9.64
N ALA A 16 -9.80 11.17 -10.83
CA ALA A 16 -10.60 12.38 -11.01
C ALA A 16 -11.98 12.29 -10.33
N LEU A 17 -12.58 11.09 -10.36
CA LEU A 17 -13.84 10.79 -9.68
C LEU A 17 -13.68 10.46 -8.19
N ARG A 18 -12.45 10.46 -7.64
CA ARG A 18 -12.13 10.03 -6.27
C ARG A 18 -12.62 8.62 -5.93
N THR A 19 -12.63 7.73 -6.92
CA THR A 19 -13.03 6.31 -6.79
C THR A 19 -11.86 5.34 -7.04
N ALA A 20 -10.64 5.86 -7.21
CA ALA A 20 -9.44 5.05 -7.37
C ALA A 20 -9.20 4.16 -6.14
N ARG A 21 -8.90 2.89 -6.38
CA ARG A 21 -8.61 1.91 -5.33
C ARG A 21 -7.11 1.93 -4.99
N PRO A 22 -6.69 1.39 -3.82
CA PRO A 22 -5.28 1.32 -3.45
C PRO A 22 -4.39 0.67 -4.53
N ARG A 23 -4.88 -0.43 -5.12
CA ARG A 23 -4.17 -1.12 -6.22
C ARG A 23 -4.07 -0.28 -7.51
N ASP A 24 -4.97 0.66 -7.74
CA ASP A 24 -4.84 1.60 -8.87
C ASP A 24 -3.68 2.56 -8.64
N LEU A 25 -3.52 3.05 -7.41
CA LEU A 25 -2.42 3.93 -7.04
C LEU A 25 -1.07 3.21 -7.07
N ALA A 26 -1.01 1.94 -6.63
CA ALA A 26 0.19 1.11 -6.78
C ALA A 26 0.57 0.87 -8.25
N ARG A 27 -0.41 0.68 -9.14
CA ARG A 27 -0.17 0.58 -10.59
C ARG A 27 0.30 1.90 -11.19
N MET A 28 -0.28 3.03 -10.77
CA MET A 28 0.16 4.36 -11.17
C MET A 28 1.62 4.61 -10.76
N ARG A 29 1.98 4.28 -9.51
CA ARG A 29 3.36 4.31 -9.02
C ARG A 29 4.29 3.50 -9.91
N HIS A 30 3.90 2.25 -10.22
CA HIS A 30 4.70 1.39 -11.08
C HIS A 30 4.85 1.95 -12.51
N ALA A 31 3.81 2.57 -13.06
CA ALA A 31 3.89 3.25 -14.34
C ALA A 31 4.88 4.43 -14.31
N PHE A 32 4.86 5.25 -13.26
CA PHE A 32 5.81 6.37 -13.08
C PHE A 32 7.25 5.89 -12.94
N GLN A 33 7.49 4.75 -12.29
CA GLN A 33 8.83 4.15 -12.19
C GLN A 33 9.43 3.77 -13.57
N GLN A 34 8.58 3.52 -14.57
CA GLN A 34 9.06 3.19 -15.93
C GLN A 34 9.41 4.42 -16.77
N LEU A 35 8.96 5.62 -16.38
CA LEU A 35 9.13 6.82 -17.19
C LEU A 35 10.58 7.24 -17.39
N PRO A 36 11.47 7.23 -16.37
CA PRO A 36 12.87 7.60 -16.57
C PRO A 36 13.58 6.72 -17.61
N GLU A 37 13.42 5.40 -17.50
CA GLU A 37 14.00 4.44 -18.45
C GLU A 37 13.42 4.61 -19.86
N LEU A 38 12.10 4.78 -19.97
CA LEU A 38 11.46 5.03 -21.26
C LEU A 38 11.96 6.33 -21.91
N ARG A 39 12.14 7.40 -21.12
CA ARG A 39 12.65 8.68 -21.61
C ARG A 39 14.12 8.60 -22.03
N ALA A 40 14.93 7.79 -21.37
CA ALA A 40 16.31 7.55 -21.76
C ALA A 40 16.36 6.89 -23.14
N GLN A 41 15.61 5.79 -23.32
CA GLN A 41 15.53 5.06 -24.60
C GLN A 41 14.98 5.93 -25.74
N LEU A 42 13.95 6.74 -25.48
CA LEU A 42 13.40 7.67 -26.49
C LEU A 42 14.36 8.85 -26.79
N GLY A 43 15.29 9.16 -25.90
CA GLY A 43 16.29 10.21 -26.10
C GLY A 43 17.30 9.89 -27.20
N GLU A 44 17.54 8.62 -27.48
CA GLU A 44 18.48 8.15 -28.51
C GLU A 44 17.89 8.22 -29.93
N ILE A 45 16.59 8.45 -30.06
CA ILE A 45 15.89 8.44 -31.34
C ILE A 45 15.86 9.86 -31.93
N ASP A 46 16.59 10.08 -33.02
CA ASP A 46 16.57 11.33 -33.77
C ASP A 46 15.31 11.45 -34.65
N SER A 47 14.19 11.82 -34.01
CA SER A 47 12.90 12.01 -34.65
C SER A 47 12.08 13.05 -33.89
N ALA A 48 11.76 14.17 -34.54
CA ALA A 48 11.00 15.26 -33.92
C ALA A 48 9.64 14.81 -33.34
N PRO A 49 8.83 13.98 -34.03
CA PRO A 49 7.62 13.41 -33.43
C PRO A 49 7.87 12.61 -32.15
N VAL A 50 8.97 11.86 -32.08
CA VAL A 50 9.34 11.04 -30.91
C VAL A 50 9.76 11.92 -29.74
N GLN A 51 10.58 12.94 -29.99
CA GLN A 51 10.99 13.89 -28.94
C GLN A 51 9.78 14.64 -28.37
N LYS A 52 8.82 15.04 -29.20
CA LYS A 52 7.57 15.65 -28.74
C LYS A 52 6.77 14.73 -27.81
N LEU A 53 6.66 13.44 -28.13
CA LEU A 53 6.00 12.45 -27.28
C LEU A 53 6.75 12.25 -25.95
N ARG A 54 8.08 12.21 -26.00
CA ARG A 54 8.95 12.12 -24.81
C ARG A 54 8.76 13.33 -23.89
N GLU A 55 8.64 14.55 -24.42
CA GLU A 55 8.34 15.73 -23.60
C GLU A 55 6.94 15.64 -22.99
N THR A 56 5.94 15.28 -23.79
CA THR A 56 4.52 15.26 -23.38
C THR A 56 4.23 14.23 -22.28
N MET A 57 4.96 13.10 -22.24
CA MET A 57 4.71 12.06 -21.23
C MET A 57 5.12 12.45 -19.80
N GLY A 58 5.96 13.48 -19.61
CA GLY A 58 6.44 13.91 -18.29
C GLY A 58 7.32 12.88 -17.57
N GLU A 59 7.68 13.18 -16.31
CA GLU A 59 8.43 12.28 -15.40
C GLU A 59 7.69 12.01 -14.09
N PHE A 60 6.88 12.95 -13.61
CA PHE A 60 6.08 12.84 -12.38
C PHE A 60 6.89 12.39 -11.14
N THR A 61 8.16 12.80 -11.03
CA THR A 61 9.09 12.39 -9.97
C THR A 61 8.53 12.60 -8.57
N GLU A 62 7.99 13.80 -8.28
CA GLU A 62 7.41 14.12 -6.98
C GLU A 62 6.21 13.21 -6.62
N LEU A 63 5.36 12.91 -7.61
CA LEU A 63 4.20 12.02 -7.41
C LEU A 63 4.62 10.56 -7.25
N ARG A 64 5.65 10.13 -7.99
CA ARG A 64 6.25 8.79 -7.82
C ARG A 64 6.75 8.63 -6.39
N GLU A 65 7.55 9.58 -5.90
CA GLU A 65 8.14 9.55 -4.56
C GLU A 65 7.07 9.65 -3.46
N LEU A 66 6.00 10.43 -3.69
CA LEU A 66 4.86 10.44 -2.80
C LEU A 66 4.20 9.06 -2.69
N LEU A 67 3.91 8.41 -3.82
CA LEU A 67 3.26 7.11 -3.83
C LEU A 67 4.16 6.00 -3.28
N GLU A 68 5.47 6.08 -3.47
CA GLU A 68 6.46 5.17 -2.90
C GLU A 68 6.52 5.25 -1.38
N ARG A 69 6.45 6.47 -0.82
CA ARG A 69 6.43 6.66 0.64
C ARG A 69 5.06 6.39 1.26
N ALA A 70 3.97 6.64 0.54
CA ALA A 70 2.62 6.62 1.11
C ALA A 70 1.95 5.26 1.06
N ILE A 71 2.22 4.42 0.05
CA ILE A 71 1.44 3.20 -0.21
C ILE A 71 2.36 1.99 -0.19
N ILE A 72 1.94 0.94 0.53
CA ILE A 72 2.66 -0.35 0.56
C ILE A 72 2.72 -0.99 -0.83
N ASP A 73 3.64 -1.93 -1.04
CA ASP A 73 3.86 -2.52 -2.37
C ASP A 73 2.69 -3.33 -2.92
N ALA A 74 2.02 -4.08 -2.06
CA ALA A 74 0.89 -4.93 -2.42
C ALA A 74 -0.34 -4.53 -1.60
N PRO A 75 -0.97 -3.37 -1.87
CA PRO A 75 -2.06 -2.91 -1.03
C PRO A 75 -3.33 -3.77 -1.24
N PRO A 76 -4.21 -3.83 -0.23
CA PRO A 76 -5.47 -4.54 -0.33
C PRO A 76 -6.38 -3.95 -1.41
N VAL A 77 -7.42 -4.70 -1.76
CA VAL A 77 -8.35 -4.29 -2.84
C VAL A 77 -9.14 -3.05 -2.46
N LEU A 78 -9.51 -2.93 -1.18
CA LEU A 78 -10.34 -1.85 -0.66
C LEU A 78 -9.62 -1.15 0.49
N VAL A 79 -9.80 0.17 0.57
CA VAL A 79 -9.21 0.99 1.63
C VAL A 79 -9.84 0.73 3.01
N ARG A 80 -11.11 0.29 3.04
CA ARG A 80 -11.86 0.03 4.28
C ARG A 80 -11.25 -1.10 5.12
N ASP A 81 -10.47 -1.97 4.49
CA ASP A 81 -9.85 -3.11 5.16
C ASP A 81 -8.55 -2.72 5.89
N GLY A 82 -8.16 -1.43 5.84
CA GLY A 82 -6.91 -0.94 6.41
C GLY A 82 -5.69 -1.39 5.59
N GLY A 83 -4.49 -1.31 6.18
CA GLY A 83 -3.27 -1.88 5.57
C GLY A 83 -2.83 -1.27 4.23
N VAL A 84 -3.26 -0.05 3.89
CA VAL A 84 -2.88 0.61 2.63
C VAL A 84 -1.65 1.51 2.82
N ILE A 85 -1.70 2.36 3.86
CA ILE A 85 -0.67 3.37 4.09
C ILE A 85 0.60 2.71 4.62
N ALA A 86 1.75 3.04 4.05
CA ALA A 86 3.03 2.47 4.45
C ALA A 86 3.46 2.94 5.85
N PRO A 87 4.18 2.11 6.62
CA PRO A 87 4.85 2.55 7.84
C PRO A 87 5.83 3.69 7.56
N GLY A 88 5.98 4.61 8.50
CA GLY A 88 6.84 5.79 8.41
C GLY A 88 6.28 6.93 7.57
N TYR A 89 5.10 6.76 6.94
CA TYR A 89 4.46 7.85 6.20
C TYR A 89 3.79 8.87 7.13
N ASN A 90 3.24 8.41 8.26
CA ASN A 90 2.53 9.23 9.22
C ASN A 90 2.77 8.71 10.64
N GLU A 91 3.46 9.51 11.46
CA GLU A 91 3.86 9.14 12.81
C GLU A 91 2.67 8.79 13.71
N GLU A 92 1.61 9.61 13.65
CA GLU A 92 0.38 9.38 14.43
C GLU A 92 -0.27 8.02 14.08
N LEU A 93 -0.40 7.69 12.79
CA LEU A 93 -0.94 6.40 12.34
C LEU A 93 -0.07 5.23 12.83
N ASP A 94 1.24 5.39 12.85
CA ASP A 94 2.15 4.36 13.33
C ASP A 94 2.06 4.17 14.85
N GLU A 95 1.87 5.24 15.62
CA GLU A 95 1.58 5.17 17.06
C GLU A 95 0.27 4.38 17.32
N TRP A 96 -0.79 4.68 16.58
CA TRP A 96 -2.06 3.96 16.68
C TRP A 96 -1.92 2.46 16.34
N ARG A 97 -1.10 2.12 15.34
CA ARG A 97 -0.81 0.73 14.98
C ARG A 97 -0.04 0.02 16.07
N ALA A 98 0.99 0.64 16.63
CA ALA A 98 1.78 0.07 17.71
C ALA A 98 0.92 -0.24 18.96
N LEU A 99 -0.04 0.65 19.27
CA LEU A 99 -1.01 0.41 20.36
C LEU A 99 -1.92 -0.79 20.07
N ALA A 100 -2.39 -0.93 18.82
CA ALA A 100 -3.22 -2.06 18.42
C ALA A 100 -2.45 -3.39 18.46
N ASP A 101 -1.21 -3.41 17.95
CA ASP A 101 -0.36 -4.60 17.94
C ASP A 101 0.05 -5.04 19.37
N GLY A 102 0.29 -4.08 20.26
CA GLY A 102 0.57 -4.35 21.68
C GLY A 102 -0.57 -5.08 22.41
N ALA A 103 -1.82 -4.88 21.97
CA ALA A 103 -2.97 -5.62 22.52
C ALA A 103 -2.91 -7.10 22.14
N THR A 104 -2.50 -7.44 20.91
CA THR A 104 -2.30 -8.83 20.47
C THR A 104 -1.21 -9.51 21.29
N ASP A 105 -0.08 -8.82 21.46
CA ASP A 105 1.08 -9.31 22.23
C ASP A 105 0.73 -9.59 23.70
N TYR A 106 -0.17 -8.77 24.27
CA TYR A 106 -0.70 -8.97 25.62
C TYR A 106 -1.61 -10.21 25.72
N LEU A 107 -2.45 -10.46 24.72
CA LEU A 107 -3.36 -11.61 24.69
C LEU A 107 -2.61 -12.92 24.59
N ASP A 108 -1.53 -12.99 23.80
CA ASP A 108 -0.68 -14.18 23.70
C ASP A 108 -0.01 -14.50 25.06
N LYS A 109 0.50 -13.46 25.73
CA LYS A 109 1.08 -13.59 27.08
C LYS A 109 0.02 -13.98 28.13
N LEU A 110 -1.22 -13.55 27.97
CA LEU A 110 -2.33 -13.94 28.83
C LEU A 110 -2.70 -15.42 28.64
N GLU A 111 -2.76 -15.88 27.39
CA GLU A 111 -3.05 -17.28 27.06
C GLU A 111 -2.03 -18.23 27.68
N ILE A 112 -0.73 -17.96 27.50
CA ILE A 112 0.35 -18.78 28.05
C ILE A 112 0.26 -18.84 29.58
N ARG A 113 0.09 -17.68 30.21
CA ARG A 113 0.01 -17.56 31.68
C ARG A 113 -1.17 -18.35 32.25
N GLU A 114 -2.35 -18.24 31.65
CA GLU A 114 -3.55 -18.94 32.12
C GLU A 114 -3.49 -20.44 31.83
N ARG A 115 -2.91 -20.85 30.69
CA ARG A 115 -2.64 -22.26 30.37
C ARG A 115 -1.72 -22.90 31.41
N GLU A 116 -0.61 -22.24 31.75
CA GLU A 116 0.34 -22.71 32.77
C GLU A 116 -0.30 -22.74 34.17
N ARG A 117 -1.09 -21.71 34.52
CA ARG A 117 -1.75 -21.59 35.82
C ARG A 117 -2.82 -22.67 36.05
N LEU A 118 -3.58 -23.01 35.01
CA LEU A 118 -4.71 -23.95 35.09
C LEU A 118 -4.35 -25.38 34.65
N GLY A 119 -3.20 -25.58 34.01
CA GLY A 119 -2.77 -26.87 33.46
C GLY A 119 -3.64 -27.38 32.31
N LEU A 120 -4.28 -26.46 31.57
CA LEU A 120 -5.22 -26.76 30.49
C LEU A 120 -4.64 -26.41 29.13
N ASP A 121 -4.03 -27.40 28.46
CA ASP A 121 -3.40 -27.21 27.14
C ASP A 121 -4.37 -26.70 26.05
N THR A 122 -5.67 -26.90 26.24
CA THR A 122 -6.72 -26.47 25.31
C THR A 122 -7.18 -25.03 25.50
N LEU A 123 -6.75 -24.33 26.56
CA LEU A 123 -7.15 -22.95 26.83
C LEU A 123 -6.65 -22.02 25.72
N LYS A 124 -7.55 -21.18 25.19
CA LYS A 124 -7.22 -20.17 24.17
C LYS A 124 -7.93 -18.87 24.46
N VAL A 125 -7.24 -17.75 24.24
CA VAL A 125 -7.85 -16.43 24.32
C VAL A 125 -8.43 -16.09 22.95
N GLY A 126 -9.73 -15.89 22.86
CA GLY A 126 -10.43 -15.61 21.61
C GLY A 126 -11.11 -14.24 21.59
N TYR A 127 -11.43 -13.75 20.40
CA TYR A 127 -12.28 -12.57 20.21
C TYR A 127 -13.49 -12.90 19.35
N ASN A 128 -14.67 -12.45 19.76
CA ASN A 128 -15.90 -12.49 18.97
C ASN A 128 -16.49 -11.08 18.89
N ALA A 129 -16.88 -10.64 17.69
CA ALA A 129 -17.46 -9.31 17.47
C ALA A 129 -18.72 -9.02 18.30
N VAL A 130 -19.46 -10.05 18.71
CA VAL A 130 -20.69 -9.94 19.53
C VAL A 130 -20.38 -9.93 21.03
N HIS A 131 -19.42 -10.74 21.49
CA HIS A 131 -19.18 -11.00 22.92
C HIS A 131 -17.87 -10.41 23.46
N GLY A 132 -17.02 -9.85 22.60
CA GLY A 132 -15.69 -9.36 22.97
C GLY A 132 -14.67 -10.48 23.17
N TYR A 133 -13.67 -10.21 24.01
CA TYR A 133 -12.62 -11.17 24.36
C TYR A 133 -13.11 -12.21 25.38
N TYR A 134 -12.69 -13.46 25.23
CA TYR A 134 -13.06 -14.58 26.11
C TYR A 134 -11.91 -15.58 26.32
N ILE A 135 -12.03 -16.39 27.38
CA ILE A 135 -11.12 -17.46 27.79
C ILE A 135 -11.95 -18.70 28.13
#